data_AF-A0A0A8US43-F1
#
_entry.id   AF-A0A0A8US43-F1
#
_cell.length_a   1.000
_cell.length_b   1.000
_cell.length_c   1.000
_cell.angle_alpha   90.00
_cell.angle_beta   90.00
_cell.angle_gamma   90.00
#
_symmetry.space_group_name_H-M   'P 1'
#
loop_
_entity.id
_entity.type
_entity.pdbx_description
1 polymer ?
#
loop_
_entity_poly.entity_id
_entity_poly.type
_entity_poly.pdbx_seq_one_letter_code
_entity_poly.pdbx_strand_id
1 'polypeptide(L)'
;MKIKSEIAAYTQKIEQFINTGHLLLENTKDATERAHRHEIFDTLLLLATYADSQKLEEEFNQSLPLNPPNTFLNELCHKLREINWLCTCTLPNEHEVYKSFFANFFFLTPQKKEEVKAMISQEIIQLIFTKTETNVSNVKAGNKFGMTL
;
A
#
# COMPACT_ATOMS: atom_id res chain seq x y z
N MET A 1 16.36 19.34 2.64
CA MET A 1 16.36 18.14 3.51
C MET A 1 15.00 17.85 4.18
N LYS A 2 13.92 18.63 3.95
CA LYS A 2 12.60 18.47 4.60
C LYS A 2 11.63 17.49 3.89
N ILE A 3 11.66 17.41 2.56
CA ILE A 3 10.74 16.53 1.81
C ILE A 3 11.04 15.05 2.08
N LYS A 4 12.32 14.64 2.03
CA LYS A 4 12.71 13.26 2.30
C LYS A 4 12.32 12.78 3.71
N SER A 5 12.43 13.65 4.72
CA SER A 5 12.00 13.31 6.08
C SER A 5 10.49 13.17 6.20
N GLU A 6 9.70 13.99 5.49
CA GLU A 6 8.24 13.82 5.45
C GLU A 6 7.84 12.54 4.70
N ILE A 7 8.51 12.22 3.59
CA ILE A 7 8.30 10.94 2.89
C ILE A 7 8.59 9.78 3.85
N ALA A 8 9.73 9.81 4.54
CA ALA A 8 10.09 8.78 5.51
C ALA A 8 9.05 8.66 6.65
N ALA A 9 8.57 9.77 7.19
CA ALA A 9 7.52 9.77 8.21
C ALA A 9 6.19 9.20 7.69
N TYR A 10 5.86 9.45 6.42
CA TYR A 10 4.67 8.89 5.78
C TYR A 10 4.81 7.37 5.58
N THR A 11 5.94 6.93 5.02
CA THR A 11 6.28 5.51 4.84
C THR A 11 6.29 4.77 6.18
N GLN A 12 6.77 5.39 7.26
CA GLN A 12 6.76 4.82 8.60
C GLN A 12 5.34 4.55 9.11
N LYS A 13 4.34 5.37 8.77
CA LYS A 13 2.94 5.12 9.14
C LYS A 13 2.38 3.87 8.43
N ILE A 14 2.74 3.68 7.17
CA ILE A 14 2.37 2.49 6.41
C ILE A 14 3.07 1.25 7.00
N GLU A 15 4.35 1.37 7.34
CA GLU A 15 5.08 0.29 8.01
C GLU A 15 4.43 -0.10 9.35
N GLN A 16 4.07 0.88 10.18
CA GLN A 16 3.37 0.63 11.44
C GLN A 16 2.04 -0.08 11.24
N PHE A 17 1.29 0.31 10.21
CA PHE A 17 0.05 -0.36 9.83
C PHE A 17 0.30 -1.84 9.46
N ILE A 18 1.27 -2.11 8.59
CA ILE A 18 1.63 -3.48 8.18
C ILE A 18 2.02 -4.33 9.39
N ASN A 19 2.94 -3.81 10.23
CA ASN A 19 3.40 -4.52 11.43
C ASN A 19 2.24 -4.79 12.41
N THR A 20 1.31 -3.85 12.55
CA THR A 20 0.13 -4.02 13.41
C THR A 20 -0.81 -5.09 12.84
N GLY A 21 -1.02 -5.10 11.53
CA GLY A 21 -1.79 -6.15 10.85
C GLY A 21 -1.20 -7.53 11.11
N HIS A 22 0.10 -7.72 10.87
CA HIS A 22 0.79 -8.99 11.16
C HIS A 22 0.68 -9.39 12.64
N LEU A 23 0.86 -8.45 13.57
CA LEU A 23 0.75 -8.73 15.00
C LEU A 23 -0.66 -9.18 15.41
N LEU A 24 -1.70 -8.58 14.82
CA LEU A 24 -3.08 -8.96 15.09
C LEU A 24 -3.38 -10.38 14.59
N LEU A 25 -2.84 -10.74 13.43
CA LEU A 25 -3.01 -12.07 12.86
C LEU A 25 -2.24 -13.15 13.62
N GLU A 26 -1.07 -12.80 14.20
CA GLU A 26 -0.26 -13.71 15.02
C GLU A 26 -1.02 -14.27 16.24
N ASN A 27 -1.99 -13.50 16.76
CA ASN A 27 -2.84 -13.93 17.88
C ASN A 27 -3.89 -14.99 17.52
N THR A 28 -3.97 -15.39 16.23
CA THR A 28 -4.84 -16.47 15.78
C THR A 28 -4.35 -17.81 16.35
N LYS A 29 -5.20 -18.51 17.10
CA LYS A 29 -4.81 -19.73 17.84
C LYS A 29 -4.42 -20.89 16.93
N ASP A 30 -5.20 -21.13 15.88
CA ASP A 30 -4.96 -22.21 14.94
C ASP A 30 -3.82 -21.82 13.99
N ALA A 31 -2.80 -22.69 13.89
CA ALA A 31 -1.60 -22.39 13.13
C ALA A 31 -1.83 -22.37 11.61
N THR A 32 -2.73 -23.22 11.11
CA THR A 32 -3.07 -23.30 9.69
C THR A 32 -3.84 -22.05 9.26
N GLU A 33 -4.88 -21.69 10.04
CA GLU A 33 -5.66 -20.48 9.83
C GLU A 33 -4.79 -19.22 9.99
N ARG A 34 -3.87 -19.20 10.96
CA ARG A 34 -2.91 -18.10 11.11
C ARG A 34 -2.08 -17.93 9.84
N ALA A 35 -1.43 -18.99 9.36
CA ALA A 35 -0.63 -18.96 8.14
C ALA A 35 -1.46 -18.48 6.93
N HIS A 36 -2.69 -18.99 6.78
CA HIS A 36 -3.60 -18.59 5.71
C HIS A 36 -3.98 -17.11 5.77
N ARG A 37 -4.27 -16.58 6.96
CA ARG A 37 -4.58 -15.15 7.14
C ARG A 37 -3.40 -14.25 6.83
N HIS A 38 -2.19 -14.64 7.22
CA HIS A 38 -0.97 -13.92 6.86
C HIS A 38 -0.79 -13.89 5.34
N GLU A 39 -0.96 -15.03 4.67
CA GLU A 39 -0.89 -15.13 3.21
C GLU A 39 -1.92 -14.23 2.51
N ILE A 40 -3.17 -14.22 2.99
CA ILE A 40 -4.21 -13.31 2.47
C ILE A 40 -3.79 -11.86 2.66
N PHE A 41 -3.34 -11.49 3.86
CA PHE A 41 -2.95 -10.11 4.15
C PHE A 41 -1.78 -9.63 3.27
N ASP A 42 -0.75 -10.47 3.10
CA ASP A 42 0.39 -10.18 2.24
C ASP A 42 -0.02 -10.10 0.76
N THR A 43 -0.92 -10.97 0.32
CA THR A 43 -1.49 -10.94 -1.04
C THR A 43 -2.24 -9.64 -1.29
N LEU A 44 -3.05 -9.18 -0.33
CA LEU A 44 -3.78 -7.92 -0.44
C LEU A 44 -2.82 -6.70 -0.46
N LEU A 45 -1.77 -6.72 0.37
CA LEU A 45 -0.72 -5.68 0.34
C LEU A 45 -0.03 -5.63 -1.03
N LEU A 46 0.32 -6.79 -1.59
CA LEU A 46 0.93 -6.88 -2.91
C LEU A 46 0.00 -6.37 -4.00
N LEU A 47 -1.25 -6.83 -4.02
CA LEU A 47 -2.25 -6.35 -4.99
C LEU A 47 -2.44 -4.83 -4.89
N ALA A 48 -2.44 -4.27 -3.68
CA ALA A 48 -2.52 -2.83 -3.51
C ALA A 48 -1.38 -2.10 -4.25
N THR A 49 -0.21 -2.70 -4.47
CA THR A 49 0.88 -2.03 -5.20
C THR A 49 0.72 -1.95 -6.71
N TYR A 50 -0.09 -2.80 -7.34
CA TYR A 50 -0.11 -2.91 -8.82
C TYR A 50 -1.48 -3.19 -9.44
N ALA A 51 -2.44 -3.75 -8.71
CA ALA A 51 -3.75 -4.09 -9.25
C ALA A 51 -4.60 -2.83 -9.45
N ASP A 52 -5.55 -2.88 -10.38
CA ASP A 52 -6.59 -1.87 -10.42
C ASP A 52 -7.46 -1.94 -9.16
N SER A 53 -8.11 -0.83 -8.83
CA SER A 53 -8.89 -0.71 -7.59
C SER A 53 -10.05 -1.70 -7.53
N GLN A 54 -10.65 -2.06 -8.66
CA GLN A 54 -11.76 -3.01 -8.70
C GLN A 54 -11.27 -4.42 -8.35
N LYS A 55 -10.15 -4.86 -8.95
CA LYS A 55 -9.57 -6.17 -8.68
C LYS A 55 -9.12 -6.30 -7.22
N LEU A 56 -8.57 -5.24 -6.63
CA LEU A 56 -8.24 -5.22 -5.20
C LEU A 56 -9.48 -5.38 -4.32
N GLU A 57 -10.57 -4.67 -4.63
CA GLU A 57 -11.83 -4.79 -3.88
C GLU A 57 -12.48 -6.16 -4.01
N GLU A 58 -12.47 -6.73 -5.21
CA GLU A 58 -12.96 -8.09 -5.44
C GLU A 58 -12.19 -9.11 -4.59
N GLU A 59 -10.86 -9.05 -4.61
CA GLU A 59 -10.03 -9.96 -3.81
C GLU A 59 -10.27 -9.76 -2.32
N PHE A 60 -10.31 -8.51 -1.86
CA PHE A 60 -10.57 -8.18 -0.47
C PHE A 60 -11.89 -8.80 0.02
N ASN A 61 -12.97 -8.66 -0.75
CA ASN A 61 -14.30 -9.17 -0.38
C ASN A 61 -14.38 -10.71 -0.45
N GLN A 62 -13.61 -11.35 -1.34
CA GLN A 62 -13.57 -12.81 -1.45
C GLN A 62 -12.75 -13.46 -0.34
N SER A 63 -11.60 -12.87 0.01
CA SER A 63 -10.69 -13.43 1.01
C SER A 63 -11.09 -13.09 2.45
N LEU A 64 -11.74 -11.94 2.68
CA LEU A 64 -12.14 -11.47 4.01
C LEU A 64 -13.62 -11.06 3.99
N PRO A 65 -14.57 -11.96 4.33
CA PRO A 65 -15.98 -11.60 4.33
C PRO A 65 -16.26 -10.47 5.32
N LEU A 66 -16.89 -9.41 4.83
CA LEU A 66 -17.36 -8.27 5.62
C LEU A 66 -18.52 -8.71 6.55
N ASN A 67 -18.19 -9.33 7.67
CA ASN A 67 -19.14 -9.47 8.78
C ASN A 67 -19.39 -8.08 9.43
N PRO A 68 -20.59 -7.81 9.98
CA PRO A 68 -20.96 -6.49 10.48
C PRO A 68 -20.10 -6.05 11.67
N PRO A 69 -20.11 -4.74 11.99
CA PRO A 69 -18.97 -3.86 11.81
C PRO A 69 -17.71 -4.40 12.52
N ASN A 70 -16.84 -5.07 11.77
CA ASN A 70 -15.47 -5.31 12.21
C ASN A 70 -14.64 -4.07 11.88
N THR A 71 -14.42 -3.20 12.88
CA THR A 71 -13.65 -1.96 12.75
C THR A 71 -12.27 -2.19 12.13
N PHE A 72 -11.64 -3.32 12.43
CA PHE A 72 -10.35 -3.69 11.83
C PHE A 72 -10.45 -3.96 10.33
N LEU A 73 -11.50 -4.65 9.85
CA LEU A 73 -11.67 -4.91 8.42
C LEU A 73 -11.93 -3.62 7.64
N ASN A 74 -12.68 -2.67 8.23
CA ASN A 74 -12.89 -1.36 7.63
C ASN A 74 -11.58 -0.57 7.56
N GLU A 75 -10.81 -0.51 8.64
CA GLU A 75 -9.49 0.14 8.68
C GLU A 75 -8.52 -0.47 7.66
N LEU A 76 -8.51 -1.81 7.56
CA LEU A 76 -7.73 -2.55 6.59
C LEU A 76 -8.11 -2.18 5.15
N CYS A 77 -9.41 -2.21 4.83
CA CYS A 77 -9.91 -1.85 3.50
C CYS A 77 -9.52 -0.41 3.13
N HIS A 78 -9.70 0.54 4.04
CA HIS A 78 -9.31 1.94 3.83
C HIS A 78 -7.82 2.08 3.58
N LYS A 79 -6.97 1.38 4.35
CA LYS A 79 -5.52 1.44 4.19
C LYS A 79 -5.03 0.78 2.91
N LEU A 80 -5.64 -0.33 2.48
CA LEU A 80 -5.33 -0.97 1.21
C LEU A 80 -5.68 -0.07 0.02
N ARG A 81 -6.84 0.60 0.07
CA ARG A 81 -7.21 1.61 -0.95
C ARG A 81 -6.23 2.79 -0.98
N GLU A 82 -5.83 3.30 0.18
CA GLU A 82 -4.83 4.36 0.29
C GLU A 82 -3.50 3.95 -0.35
N ILE A 83 -3.00 2.76 -0.04
CA ILE A 83 -1.79 2.20 -0.65
C ILE A 83 -1.97 2.08 -2.17
N ASN A 84 -3.12 1.59 -2.63
CA ASN A 84 -3.39 1.46 -4.05
C ASN A 84 -3.36 2.80 -4.78
N TRP A 85 -4.03 3.80 -4.24
CA TRP A 85 -3.98 5.16 -4.75
C TRP A 85 -2.57 5.76 -4.81
N LEU A 86 -1.72 5.43 -3.83
CA LEU A 86 -0.33 5.87 -3.81
C LEU A 86 0.54 5.16 -4.85
N CYS A 87 0.25 3.88 -5.14
CA CYS A 87 1.10 3.05 -5.99
C CYS A 87 0.68 3.04 -7.46
N THR A 88 -0.63 3.03 -7.75
CA THR A 88 -1.16 2.76 -9.09
C THR A 88 -1.78 3.98 -9.76
N CYS A 89 -2.20 4.99 -9.00
CA CYS A 89 -2.98 6.10 -9.53
C CYS A 89 -2.21 7.43 -9.59
N THR A 90 -2.30 8.11 -10.73
CA THR A 90 -1.89 9.52 -10.92
C THR A 90 -2.97 10.47 -10.39
N LEU A 91 -3.30 10.33 -9.11
CA LEU A 91 -4.31 11.19 -8.48
C LEU A 91 -3.86 12.66 -8.48
N PRO A 92 -4.81 13.61 -8.54
CA PRO A 92 -4.50 15.03 -8.48
C PRO A 92 -3.83 15.40 -7.15
N ASN A 93 -3.09 16.52 -7.14
CA ASN A 93 -2.38 16.99 -5.95
C ASN A 93 -3.32 17.33 -4.78
N GLU A 94 -4.58 17.61 -5.10
CA GLU A 94 -5.66 17.98 -4.20
C GLU A 94 -6.38 16.76 -3.59
N HIS A 95 -6.08 15.55 -4.08
CA HIS A 95 -6.65 14.32 -3.54
C HIS A 95 -6.30 14.18 -2.06
N GLU A 96 -7.23 13.65 -1.26
CA GLU A 96 -7.11 13.59 0.21
C GLU A 96 -5.78 12.99 0.70
N VAL A 97 -5.32 11.95 0.02
CA VAL A 97 -4.06 11.25 0.28
C VAL A 97 -2.84 12.18 0.18
N TYR A 98 -2.81 13.09 -0.80
CA TYR A 98 -1.70 14.01 -1.03
C TYR A 98 -1.90 15.38 -0.39
N LYS A 99 -3.15 15.77 -0.16
CA LYS A 99 -3.54 17.09 0.33
C LYS A 99 -2.87 17.43 1.66
N SER A 100 -2.90 16.50 2.61
CA SER A 100 -2.23 16.63 3.91
C SER A 100 -0.72 16.80 3.75
N PHE A 101 -0.10 15.98 2.90
CA PHE A 101 1.33 16.02 2.66
C PHE A 101 1.77 17.35 2.02
N PHE A 102 1.11 17.77 0.94
CA PHE A 102 1.48 18.98 0.20
C PHE A 102 1.03 20.29 0.83
N ALA A 103 0.18 20.27 1.87
CA ALA A 103 -0.23 21.47 2.59
C ALA A 103 0.98 22.29 3.11
N ASN A 104 2.06 21.59 3.50
CA ASN A 104 3.29 22.21 4.00
C ASN A 104 4.31 22.57 2.91
N PHE A 105 3.97 22.32 1.64
CA PHE A 105 4.86 22.43 0.48
C PHE A 105 4.25 23.26 -0.65
N PHE A 106 3.57 24.35 -0.31
CA PHE A 106 2.93 25.26 -1.27
C PHE A 106 3.90 25.86 -2.30
N PHE A 107 5.20 25.92 -1.98
CA PHE A 107 6.25 26.42 -2.86
C PHE A 107 6.69 25.44 -3.96
N LEU A 108 6.20 24.18 -3.94
CA LEU A 108 6.54 23.21 -4.97
C LEU A 108 5.77 23.45 -6.26
N THR A 109 6.50 23.43 -7.38
CA THR A 109 5.89 23.41 -8.72
C THR A 109 5.10 22.12 -8.93
N PRO A 110 4.13 22.10 -9.86
CA PRO A 110 3.41 20.87 -10.22
C PRO A 110 4.35 19.72 -10.58
N GLN A 111 5.37 19.98 -11.40
CA GLN A 111 6.38 18.97 -11.76
C GLN A 111 7.08 18.40 -10.53
N LYS A 112 7.46 19.24 -9.56
CA LYS A 112 8.14 18.76 -8.36
C LYS A 112 7.21 17.95 -7.46
N LYS A 113 5.91 18.23 -7.45
CA LYS A 113 4.92 17.41 -6.75
C LYS A 113 4.80 16.03 -7.38
N GLU A 114 4.79 15.93 -8.70
CA GLU A 114 4.79 14.62 -9.39
C GLU A 114 6.05 13.81 -9.09
N GLU A 115 7.23 14.43 -9.07
CA GLU A 115 8.47 13.74 -8.64
C GLU A 115 8.37 13.23 -7.20
N VAL A 116 7.76 14.02 -6.30
CA VAL A 116 7.54 13.61 -4.90
C VAL A 116 6.55 12.46 -4.80
N LYS A 117 5.45 12.47 -5.58
CA LYS A 117 4.52 11.33 -5.64
C LYS A 117 5.21 10.06 -6.10
N ALA A 118 6.03 10.16 -7.15
CA ALA A 118 6.80 9.03 -7.66
C ALA A 118 7.76 8.47 -6.58
N MET A 119 8.42 9.34 -5.81
CA MET A 119 9.25 8.92 -4.69
C MET A 119 8.43 8.22 -3.59
N ILE A 120 7.28 8.77 -3.20
CA ILE A 120 6.39 8.15 -2.20
C ILE A 120 5.95 6.77 -2.67
N SER A 121 5.46 6.67 -3.91
CA SER A 121 5.04 5.41 -4.54
C SER A 121 6.16 4.37 -4.48
N GLN A 122 7.37 4.73 -4.93
CA GLN A 122 8.51 3.82 -4.93
C GLN A 122 8.91 3.33 -3.53
N GLU A 123 8.94 4.23 -2.54
CA GLU A 123 9.27 3.87 -1.15
C GLU A 123 8.23 2.90 -0.56
N ILE A 124 6.94 3.10 -0.86
CA ILE A 124 5.85 2.23 -0.38
C ILE A 124 5.91 0.86 -1.04
N ILE A 125 6.11 0.81 -2.36
CA ILE A 125 6.26 -0.44 -3.10
C ILE A 125 7.44 -1.24 -2.54
N GLN A 126 8.58 -0.58 -2.34
CA GLN A 126 9.77 -1.23 -1.80
C GLN A 126 9.56 -1.72 -0.36
N LEU A 127 8.87 -0.93 0.47
CA LEU A 127 8.50 -1.34 1.82
C LEU A 127 7.64 -2.60 1.79
N ILE A 128 6.58 -2.61 0.97
CA ILE A 128 5.66 -3.74 0.88
C ILE A 128 6.40 -4.98 0.40
N PHE A 129 7.18 -4.89 -0.68
CA PHE A 129 7.96 -6.03 -1.18
C PHE A 129 8.93 -6.58 -0.13
N THR A 130 9.53 -5.69 0.68
CA THR A 130 10.40 -6.11 1.77
C THR A 130 9.63 -6.83 2.88
N LYS A 131 8.43 -6.33 3.23
CA LYS A 131 7.58 -6.90 4.30
C LYS A 131 6.90 -8.19 3.91
N THR A 132 6.62 -8.40 2.62
CA THR A 132 5.99 -9.60 2.08
C THR A 132 7.02 -10.57 1.49
N GLU A 133 8.31 -10.39 1.80
CA GLU A 133 9.44 -11.20 1.32
C GLU A 133 9.46 -11.41 -0.21
N THR A 134 8.91 -10.46 -0.95
CA THR A 134 8.78 -10.52 -2.41
C THR A 134 10.08 -10.07 -3.05
N ASN A 135 10.76 -10.99 -3.74
CA ASN A 135 12.04 -10.73 -4.39
C ASN A 135 11.92 -9.68 -5.52
N VAL A 136 12.37 -8.46 -5.25
CA VAL A 136 12.45 -7.33 -6.21
C VAL A 136 13.29 -7.68 -7.45
N SER A 137 14.19 -8.66 -7.33
CA SER A 137 15.06 -9.18 -8.38
C SER A 137 14.31 -9.75 -9.60
N ASN A 138 13.08 -10.23 -9.41
CA ASN A 138 12.29 -10.82 -10.50
C ASN A 138 11.44 -9.80 -11.27
N VAL A 139 11.21 -8.61 -10.71
CA VAL A 139 10.39 -7.57 -11.37
C VAL A 139 11.19 -6.85 -12.47
N LYS A 140 12.52 -6.78 -12.36
CA LYS A 140 13.40 -6.22 -13.42
C LYS A 140 13.71 -7.19 -14.56
N ALA A 141 13.40 -8.49 -14.41
CA ALA A 141 13.58 -9.51 -15.45
C ALA A 141 12.29 -9.80 -16.25
N GLY A 142 11.16 -9.25 -15.83
CA GLY A 142 9.83 -9.51 -16.38
C GLY A 142 9.43 -8.62 -17.56
N ASN A 143 10.34 -8.30 -18.49
CA ASN A 143 9.99 -7.66 -19.77
C ASN A 143 9.37 -8.69 -20.75
N LYS A 144 8.44 -9.51 -20.26
CA LYS A 144 7.74 -10.57 -21.02
C LYS A 144 6.24 -10.67 -20.75
N PHE A 145 5.69 -9.91 -19.81
CA PHE A 145 4.25 -9.65 -19.77
C PHE A 145 4.07 -8.21 -20.19
N GLY A 146 3.43 -8.00 -21.34
CA GLY A 146 3.29 -6.72 -22.01
C GLY A 146 2.59 -5.68 -21.15
N MET A 147 3.35 -5.01 -20.29
CA MET A 147 2.97 -3.76 -19.67
C MET A 147 3.49 -2.64 -20.55
N THR A 148 2.59 -2.14 -21.39
CA THR A 148 2.81 -0.88 -22.11
C THR A 148 2.67 0.25 -21.10
N LEU A 149 3.75 1.04 -20.94
CA LEU A 149 3.73 2.36 -20.31
C LEU A 149 2.86 3.33 -21.11
#